data_AF-A1SZ65-F1
#
_entry.id   AF-A1SZ65-F1
#
_cell.length_a   1.000
_cell.length_b   1.000
_cell.length_c   1.000
_cell.angle_alpha   90.00
_cell.angle_beta   90.00
_cell.angle_gamma   90.00
#
_symmetry.space_group_name_H-M   'P 1'
#
loop_
_entity.id
_entity.type
_entity.pdbx_description
1 polymer ?
#
loop_
_entity_poly.entity_id
_entity_poly.type
_entity_poly.pdbx_seq_one_letter_code
_entity_poly.pdbx_strand_id
1 'polypeptide(L)'
;MLNFPALSPIKIILYQLSNNHVIKEAKEDCWINTSNNKLTATIFTAICLLLSPVTLAKQSDSIAVSAGVFDITNDNNDMATEVGIEYRFSPLKSVYNLIPAVGFTVNADQAYWFYGGVRYDFPLNKKWVLTPNWAISYYNEGDSTDLGADIEFRTGLELAYKLSANSRLGVGGYHLSNAGLASRNPGSNSIILSYNFSFGGFK
;
A
#
# COMPACT_ATOMS: atom_id res chain seq x y z
N MET A 1 39.55 9.54 22.96
CA MET A 1 38.25 9.72 22.28
C MET A 1 38.45 9.39 20.81
N LEU A 2 37.97 8.24 20.34
CA LEU A 2 38.04 7.85 18.93
C LEU A 2 36.72 8.24 18.26
N ASN A 3 36.80 9.17 17.30
CA ASN A 3 35.67 9.63 16.50
C ASN A 3 35.41 8.60 15.39
N PHE A 4 34.28 7.89 15.44
CA PHE A 4 33.82 7.09 14.30
C PHE A 4 33.00 7.99 13.36
N PRO A 5 33.31 8.03 12.05
CA PRO A 5 32.48 8.78 11.13
C PRO A 5 31.11 8.11 11.01
N ALA A 6 30.03 8.91 11.12
CA ALA A 6 28.67 8.45 10.89
C ALA A 6 28.55 7.87 9.47
N LEU A 7 28.36 6.56 9.36
CA LEU A 7 28.08 5.90 8.09
C LEU A 7 26.68 6.30 7.63
N SER A 8 26.52 6.58 6.33
CA SER A 8 25.19 6.90 5.79
C SER A 8 24.24 5.72 5.98
N PRO A 9 22.92 5.94 6.13
CA PRO A 9 21.93 4.88 6.35
C PRO A 9 22.02 3.74 5.34
N ILE A 10 22.39 4.06 4.09
CA ILE A 10 22.57 3.10 2.99
C ILE A 10 23.72 2.12 3.29
N LYS A 11 24.85 2.59 3.85
CA LYS A 11 25.97 1.71 4.20
C LYS A 11 25.64 0.79 5.37
N ILE A 12 24.81 1.23 6.30
CA ILE A 12 24.34 0.41 7.42
C ILE A 12 23.43 -0.71 6.91
N ILE A 13 22.51 -0.40 5.99
CA ILE A 13 21.63 -1.39 5.35
C ILE A 13 22.46 -2.41 4.56
N LEU A 14 23.42 -1.96 3.75
CA LEU A 14 24.29 -2.86 2.97
C LEU A 14 25.17 -3.75 3.86
N TYR A 15 25.67 -3.23 4.98
CA TYR A 15 26.47 -4.01 5.94
C TYR A 15 25.63 -5.06 6.70
N GLN A 16 24.39 -4.72 7.05
CA GLN A 16 23.43 -5.65 7.67
C GLN A 16 23.04 -6.78 6.70
N LEU A 17 22.93 -6.47 5.40
CA LEU A 17 22.64 -7.46 4.35
C LEU A 17 23.81 -8.41 4.08
N SER A 18 25.07 -7.98 4.23
CA SER A 18 26.22 -8.87 3.94
C SER A 18 26.53 -9.87 5.06
N ASN A 19 26.13 -9.58 6.30
CA ASN A 19 26.56 -10.31 7.49
C ASN A 19 25.47 -11.19 8.12
N ASN A 20 24.30 -11.30 7.51
CA ASN A 20 23.20 -12.04 8.10
C ASN A 20 23.33 -13.55 7.83
N HIS A 21 23.58 -14.32 8.90
CA HIS A 21 23.70 -15.80 8.87
C HIS A 21 22.45 -16.48 8.28
N VAL A 22 21.29 -15.83 8.38
CA VAL A 22 20.00 -16.27 7.84
C VAL A 22 20.00 -16.41 6.30
N ILE A 23 20.79 -15.61 5.59
CA ILE A 23 20.90 -15.69 4.11
C ILE A 23 21.70 -16.93 3.69
N LYS A 24 22.61 -17.41 4.55
CA LYS A 24 23.37 -18.64 4.28
C LYS A 24 22.51 -19.88 4.50
N GLU A 25 21.70 -19.93 5.56
CA GLU A 25 20.79 -21.06 5.84
C GLU A 25 19.63 -21.14 4.85
N ALA A 26 19.03 -20.01 4.46
CA ALA A 26 17.93 -19.99 3.48
C ALA A 26 18.33 -20.48 2.07
N LYS A 27 19.63 -20.51 1.75
CA LYS A 27 20.15 -21.06 0.49
C LYS A 27 20.30 -22.57 0.49
N GLU A 28 20.48 -23.21 1.65
CA GLU A 28 20.70 -24.65 1.74
C GLU A 28 19.40 -25.46 1.81
N ASP A 29 18.34 -24.89 2.40
CA ASP A 29 17.05 -25.58 2.59
C ASP A 29 16.10 -25.51 1.38
N CYS A 30 16.36 -24.67 0.38
CA CYS A 30 15.48 -24.45 -0.76
C CYS A 30 16.11 -24.95 -2.07
N TRP A 31 15.87 -26.21 -2.42
CA TRP A 31 16.22 -26.77 -3.74
C TRP A 31 15.32 -26.17 -4.84
N ILE A 32 15.62 -24.94 -5.27
CA ILE A 32 15.02 -24.32 -6.45
C ILE A 32 16.12 -24.12 -7.49
N ASN A 33 15.97 -24.78 -8.64
CA ASN A 33 16.88 -24.66 -9.78
C ASN A 33 16.74 -23.25 -10.39
N THR A 34 17.64 -22.34 -10.00
CA THR A 34 17.69 -20.92 -10.39
C THR A 34 18.35 -20.69 -11.76
N SER A 35 18.04 -21.51 -12.76
CA SER A 35 18.80 -21.41 -14.02
C SER A 35 18.37 -20.28 -14.95
N ASN A 36 17.18 -19.67 -14.86
CA ASN A 36 16.73 -18.82 -15.98
C ASN A 36 15.93 -17.52 -15.71
N ASN A 37 15.86 -16.95 -14.50
CA ASN A 37 15.46 -15.54 -14.40
C ASN A 37 15.85 -14.91 -13.04
N LYS A 38 16.75 -13.92 -13.07
CA LYS A 38 17.15 -13.16 -11.86
C LYS A 38 15.98 -12.38 -11.25
N LEU A 39 14.94 -12.12 -12.04
CA LEU A 39 13.72 -11.42 -11.63
C LEU A 39 12.82 -12.27 -10.72
N THR A 40 12.64 -13.56 -11.03
CA THR A 40 11.75 -14.46 -10.27
C THR A 40 12.31 -14.82 -8.90
N ALA A 41 13.63 -15.01 -8.79
CA ALA A 41 14.30 -15.24 -7.51
C ALA A 41 14.17 -14.03 -6.56
N THR A 42 14.28 -12.80 -7.10
CA THR A 42 14.19 -11.55 -6.31
C THR A 42 12.76 -11.32 -5.78
N ILE A 43 11.74 -11.58 -6.59
CA ILE A 43 10.33 -11.48 -6.19
C ILE A 43 9.99 -12.51 -5.11
N PHE A 44 10.49 -13.75 -5.22
CA PHE A 44 10.22 -14.79 -4.22
C PHE A 44 10.92 -14.55 -2.88
N THR A 45 12.17 -14.05 -2.89
CA THR A 45 12.88 -13.69 -1.65
C THR A 45 12.23 -12.49 -0.94
N ALA A 46 11.70 -11.51 -1.70
CA ALA A 46 10.94 -10.41 -1.13
C ALA A 46 9.64 -10.88 -0.44
N ILE A 47 8.95 -11.87 -1.03
CA ILE A 47 7.73 -12.47 -0.46
C ILE A 47 8.05 -13.25 0.83
N CYS A 48 9.16 -13.98 0.90
CA CYS A 48 9.54 -14.73 2.10
C CYS A 48 9.97 -13.84 3.27
N LEU A 49 10.54 -12.65 3.02
CA LEU A 49 10.92 -11.69 4.08
C LEU A 49 9.70 -11.03 4.76
N LEU A 50 8.53 -11.03 4.12
CA LEU A 50 7.27 -10.52 4.68
C LEU A 50 6.61 -11.49 5.69
N LEU A 51 7.18 -12.68 5.91
CA LEU A 51 6.61 -13.73 6.78
C LEU A 51 7.28 -13.84 8.17
N SER A 52 8.09 -12.86 8.56
CA SER A 52 8.70 -12.84 9.90
C SER A 52 7.65 -12.67 11.01
N PRO A 53 7.77 -13.38 12.15
CA PRO A 53 6.83 -13.22 13.26
C PRO A 53 7.03 -11.86 13.93
N VAL A 54 6.12 -10.92 13.69
CA VAL A 54 6.12 -9.62 14.37
C VAL A 54 5.40 -9.74 15.72
N THR A 55 6.09 -9.29 16.76
CA THR A 55 5.70 -9.26 18.16
C THR A 55 4.45 -8.39 18.44
N LEU A 56 3.89 -8.56 19.64
CA LEU A 56 2.58 -8.03 20.06
C LEU A 56 2.53 -6.49 20.21
N ALA A 57 1.74 -5.87 19.32
CA ALA A 57 0.78 -4.76 19.50
C ALA A 57 1.18 -3.48 20.28
N LYS A 58 1.67 -2.49 19.52
CA LYS A 58 1.15 -1.12 19.58
C LYS A 58 0.63 -0.79 18.18
N GLN A 59 -0.55 -0.17 18.08
CA GLN A 59 -1.05 0.39 16.82
C GLN A 59 0.06 1.29 16.26
N SER A 60 0.62 0.88 15.13
CA SER A 60 1.87 1.39 14.56
C SER A 60 1.61 1.81 13.12
N ASP A 61 2.57 2.54 12.56
CA ASP A 61 2.53 2.89 11.16
C ASP A 61 2.57 1.61 10.31
N SER A 62 1.94 1.67 9.15
CA SER A 62 1.85 0.54 8.23
C SER A 62 1.99 1.00 6.79
N ILE A 63 2.44 0.07 5.96
CA ILE A 63 2.45 0.23 4.51
C ILE A 63 1.42 -0.73 3.93
N ALA A 64 0.61 -0.21 3.02
CA ALA A 64 -0.24 -1.00 2.15
C ALA A 64 0.28 -0.93 0.72
N VAL A 65 0.28 -2.10 0.06
CA VAL A 65 0.44 -2.19 -1.39
C VAL A 65 -0.85 -2.73 -1.98
N SER A 66 -1.23 -2.24 -3.15
CA SER A 66 -2.47 -2.64 -3.81
C SER A 66 -2.28 -2.88 -5.29
N ALA A 67 -3.12 -3.76 -5.84
CA ALA A 67 -3.31 -3.96 -7.26
C ALA A 67 -4.80 -4.11 -7.54
N GLY A 68 -5.27 -3.62 -8.69
CA GLY A 68 -6.69 -3.64 -9.01
C GLY A 68 -7.01 -3.20 -10.42
N VAL A 69 -8.27 -2.85 -10.62
CA VAL A 69 -8.81 -2.37 -11.89
C VAL A 69 -9.49 -1.02 -11.64
N PHE A 70 -9.10 -0.04 -12.44
CA PHE A 70 -9.64 1.31 -12.51
C PHE A 70 -10.81 1.37 -13.50
N ASP A 71 -11.76 2.25 -13.21
CA ASP A 71 -12.92 2.59 -14.03
C ASP A 71 -13.83 1.42 -14.47
N ILE A 72 -14.20 0.56 -13.52
CA ILE A 72 -15.00 -0.65 -13.77
C ILE A 72 -16.47 -0.38 -14.13
N THR A 73 -16.91 0.88 -14.10
CA THR A 73 -18.33 1.27 -14.28
C THR A 73 -18.59 2.12 -15.51
N ASN A 74 -17.55 2.45 -16.27
CA ASN A 74 -17.68 3.33 -17.44
C ASN A 74 -17.86 2.49 -18.71
N ASP A 75 -18.86 2.86 -19.52
CA ASP A 75 -19.24 2.15 -20.74
C ASP A 75 -18.23 2.36 -21.90
N ASN A 76 -17.26 3.27 -21.73
CA ASN A 76 -16.29 3.67 -22.76
C ASN A 76 -15.07 2.73 -22.89
N ASN A 77 -15.00 1.66 -22.10
CA ASN A 77 -13.88 0.68 -22.11
C ASN A 77 -12.52 1.27 -21.68
N ASP A 78 -12.53 2.30 -20.82
CA ASP A 78 -11.35 2.95 -20.23
C ASP A 78 -10.77 2.19 -19.01
N MET A 79 -11.08 0.88 -18.92
CA MET A 79 -10.66 0.05 -17.80
C MET A 79 -9.14 -0.18 -17.84
N ALA A 80 -8.45 0.25 -16.78
CA ALA A 80 -7.01 0.12 -16.66
C ALA A 80 -6.62 -0.73 -15.46
N THR A 81 -5.53 -1.50 -15.56
CA THR A 81 -4.93 -2.10 -14.35
C THR A 81 -4.24 -1.02 -13.53
N GLU A 82 -4.43 -1.02 -12.21
CA GLU A 82 -3.81 -0.06 -11.30
C GLU A 82 -2.96 -0.74 -10.23
N VAL A 83 -1.91 -0.06 -9.79
CA VAL A 83 -1.06 -0.45 -8.66
C VAL A 83 -0.77 0.74 -7.77
N GLY A 84 -0.78 0.52 -6.46
CA GLY A 84 -0.65 1.59 -5.48
C GLY A 84 0.20 1.22 -4.28
N ILE A 85 0.75 2.25 -3.65
CA ILE A 85 1.40 2.19 -2.35
C ILE A 85 0.80 3.26 -1.45
N GLU A 86 0.70 2.94 -0.17
CA GLU A 86 0.13 3.83 0.80
C GLU A 86 0.79 3.67 2.15
N TYR A 87 1.13 4.80 2.74
CA TYR A 87 1.59 4.88 4.11
C TYR A 87 0.41 5.26 5.01
N ARG A 88 0.11 4.41 5.99
CA ARG A 88 -0.95 4.60 6.99
C ARG A 88 -0.28 4.90 8.32
N PHE A 89 -0.53 6.09 8.86
CA PHE A 89 0.02 6.51 10.14
C PHE A 89 -0.61 5.75 11.30
N SER A 90 0.07 5.74 12.44
CA SER A 90 -0.47 5.24 13.69
C SER A 90 -1.79 5.97 14.03
N PRO A 91 -2.83 5.25 14.47
CA PRO A 91 -4.13 5.86 14.76
C PRO A 91 -4.06 6.96 15.82
N LEU A 92 -4.72 8.08 15.51
CA LEU A 92 -4.78 9.26 16.37
C LEU A 92 -5.80 9.05 17.48
N LYS A 93 -5.32 8.61 18.66
CA LYS A 93 -6.19 8.37 19.82
C LYS A 93 -6.99 9.60 20.27
N SER A 94 -6.46 10.80 20.04
CA SER A 94 -7.13 12.07 20.34
C SER A 94 -8.29 12.39 19.39
N VAL A 95 -8.35 11.74 18.22
CA VAL A 95 -9.35 12.00 17.17
C VAL A 95 -10.04 10.70 16.79
N TYR A 96 -10.71 10.08 17.78
CA TYR A 96 -11.49 8.85 17.59
C TYR A 96 -10.74 7.73 16.86
N ASN A 97 -9.42 7.57 17.03
CA ASN A 97 -8.61 6.57 16.32
C ASN A 97 -8.68 6.68 14.79
N LEU A 98 -8.92 7.86 14.23
CA LEU A 98 -8.72 8.11 12.80
C LEU A 98 -7.28 7.78 12.42
N ILE A 99 -7.12 7.21 11.23
CA ILE A 99 -5.85 6.77 10.68
C ILE A 99 -5.51 7.71 9.51
N PRO A 100 -4.67 8.72 9.71
CA PRO A 100 -4.16 9.51 8.60
C PRO A 100 -3.44 8.60 7.61
N ALA A 101 -3.50 8.93 6.33
CA ALA A 101 -2.79 8.20 5.29
C ALA A 101 -2.39 9.11 4.14
N VAL A 102 -1.28 8.76 3.51
CA VAL A 102 -0.86 9.33 2.23
C VAL A 102 -0.54 8.18 1.27
N GLY A 103 -0.91 8.33 0.01
CA GLY A 103 -0.71 7.27 -0.96
C GLY A 103 -0.50 7.79 -2.36
N PHE A 104 -0.03 6.88 -3.21
CA PHE A 104 0.24 7.13 -4.61
C PHE A 104 -0.17 5.89 -5.40
N THR A 105 -0.87 6.11 -6.51
CA THR A 105 -1.32 5.05 -7.41
C THR A 105 -1.07 5.46 -8.84
N VAL A 106 -0.76 4.47 -9.68
CA VAL A 106 -0.64 4.62 -11.13
C VAL A 106 -1.47 3.54 -11.82
N ASN A 107 -1.88 3.79 -13.05
CA ASN A 107 -2.52 2.78 -13.88
C ASN A 107 -1.76 2.52 -15.20
N ALA A 108 -2.19 1.50 -15.94
CA ALA A 108 -1.58 1.07 -17.19
C ALA A 108 -1.67 2.12 -18.31
N ASP A 109 -2.64 3.02 -18.22
CA ASP A 109 -2.88 4.11 -19.17
C ASP A 109 -2.21 5.41 -18.72
N GLN A 110 -1.17 5.30 -17.88
CA GLN A 110 -0.30 6.40 -17.44
C GLN A 110 -0.97 7.44 -16.54
N ALA A 111 -2.22 7.23 -16.12
CA ALA A 111 -2.82 8.05 -15.08
C ALA A 111 -2.11 7.82 -13.75
N TYR A 112 -2.05 8.87 -12.95
CA TYR A 112 -1.55 8.77 -11.58
C TYR A 112 -2.28 9.71 -10.65
N TRP A 113 -2.33 9.33 -9.38
CA TRP A 113 -2.84 10.21 -8.33
C TRP A 113 -2.08 10.06 -7.04
N PHE A 114 -1.77 11.20 -6.43
CA PHE A 114 -1.27 11.30 -5.06
C PHE A 114 -2.39 11.81 -4.17
N TYR A 115 -2.55 11.23 -2.99
CA TYR A 115 -3.67 11.56 -2.12
C TYR A 115 -3.29 11.57 -0.65
N GLY A 116 -4.00 12.41 0.10
CA GLY A 116 -3.91 12.53 1.55
C GLY A 116 -5.30 12.48 2.16
N GLY A 117 -5.46 11.67 3.21
CA GLY A 117 -6.79 11.44 3.77
C GLY A 117 -6.80 10.71 5.09
N VAL A 118 -7.96 10.18 5.43
CA VAL A 118 -8.22 9.48 6.68
C VAL A 118 -8.93 8.16 6.45
N ARG A 119 -8.67 7.21 7.33
CA ARG A 119 -9.41 5.95 7.44
C ARG A 119 -9.94 5.77 8.84
N TYR A 120 -10.87 4.84 8.96
CA TYR A 120 -11.31 4.35 10.25
C TYR A 120 -11.47 2.84 10.20
N ASP A 121 -10.74 2.12 11.05
CA ASP A 121 -10.87 0.67 11.18
C ASP A 121 -12.08 0.35 12.07
N PHE A 122 -13.11 -0.27 11.50
CA PHE A 122 -14.26 -0.82 12.23
C PHE A 122 -14.10 -2.35 12.36
N PRO A 123 -13.67 -2.87 13.53
CA PRO A 123 -13.50 -4.30 13.73
C PRO A 123 -14.88 -4.97 13.76
N LEU A 124 -15.17 -5.80 12.75
CA LEU A 124 -16.40 -6.59 12.72
C LEU A 124 -16.33 -7.77 13.69
N ASN A 125 -15.13 -8.36 13.82
CA ASN A 125 -14.81 -9.40 14.79
C ASN A 125 -13.28 -9.52 14.96
N LYS A 126 -12.81 -10.61 15.57
CA LYS A 126 -11.37 -10.84 15.82
C LYS A 126 -10.53 -10.90 14.52
N LYS A 127 -11.12 -11.30 13.39
CA LYS A 127 -10.43 -11.55 12.11
C LYS A 127 -10.77 -10.55 11.02
N TRP A 128 -11.98 -9.98 11.02
CA TRP A 128 -12.46 -9.10 9.97
C TRP A 128 -12.51 -7.64 10.40
N VAL A 129 -12.09 -6.74 9.51
CA VAL A 129 -12.11 -5.28 9.69
C VAL A 129 -12.74 -4.65 8.46
N LEU A 130 -13.73 -3.79 8.66
CA LEU A 130 -14.30 -2.94 7.63
C LEU A 130 -13.69 -1.54 7.77
N THR A 131 -13.22 -0.96 6.68
CA THR A 131 -12.43 0.27 6.71
C THR A 131 -12.99 1.29 5.72
N PRO A 132 -13.94 2.14 6.12
CA PRO A 132 -14.26 3.34 5.34
C PRO A 132 -13.03 4.26 5.27
N ASN A 133 -12.89 4.94 4.14
CA ASN A 133 -11.80 5.87 3.90
C ASN A 133 -12.23 7.01 2.99
N TRP A 134 -11.61 8.17 3.18
CA TRP A 134 -11.83 9.37 2.39
C TRP A 134 -10.51 10.14 2.24
N ALA A 135 -10.26 10.70 1.07
CA ALA A 135 -9.07 11.48 0.78
C ALA A 135 -9.33 12.58 -0.26
N ILE A 136 -8.47 13.59 -0.24
CA ILE A 136 -8.30 14.54 -1.35
C ILE A 136 -7.12 14.04 -2.18
N SER A 137 -7.28 14.06 -3.49
CA SER A 137 -6.31 13.57 -4.46
C SER A 137 -5.96 14.66 -5.46
N TYR A 138 -4.68 14.72 -5.83
CA TYR A 138 -4.26 15.32 -7.09
C TYR A 138 -4.23 14.21 -8.13
N TYR A 139 -4.98 14.36 -9.21
CA TYR A 139 -5.13 13.41 -10.31
C TYR A 139 -4.52 13.97 -11.59
N ASN A 140 -3.83 13.12 -12.33
CA ASN A 140 -3.42 13.38 -13.69
C ASN A 140 -3.88 12.22 -14.56
N GLU A 141 -4.61 12.53 -15.62
CA GLU A 141 -5.29 11.52 -16.44
C GLU A 141 -4.34 10.67 -17.29
N GLY A 142 -3.21 11.22 -17.74
CA GLY A 142 -2.39 10.53 -18.75
C GLY A 142 -3.24 10.24 -19.99
N ASP A 143 -3.27 8.97 -20.40
CA ASP A 143 -4.12 8.47 -21.49
C ASP A 143 -5.40 7.77 -20.95
N SER A 144 -5.74 7.96 -19.67
CA SER A 144 -6.89 7.35 -18.98
C SER A 144 -8.09 8.29 -18.89
N THR A 145 -9.11 7.91 -18.11
CA THR A 145 -10.38 8.64 -17.99
C THR A 145 -10.18 10.08 -17.54
N ASP A 146 -10.67 11.03 -18.34
CA ASP A 146 -10.64 12.46 -18.01
C ASP A 146 -11.73 12.83 -16.99
N LEU A 147 -11.31 12.94 -15.72
CA LEU A 147 -12.20 13.25 -14.59
C LEU A 147 -12.64 14.71 -14.56
N GLY A 148 -12.04 15.59 -15.37
CA GLY A 148 -12.45 16.99 -15.53
C GLY A 148 -11.83 17.97 -14.55
N ALA A 149 -11.13 17.51 -13.51
CA ALA A 149 -10.33 18.35 -12.64
C ALA A 149 -9.04 17.63 -12.22
N ASP A 150 -8.03 18.42 -11.88
CA ASP A 150 -6.81 17.88 -11.25
C ASP A 150 -7.05 17.53 -9.76
N ILE A 151 -8.10 18.07 -9.14
CA ILE A 151 -8.45 17.82 -7.74
C ILE A 151 -9.70 16.95 -7.65
N GLU A 152 -9.52 15.78 -7.06
CA GLU A 152 -10.52 14.72 -6.99
C GLU A 152 -10.69 14.24 -5.55
N PHE A 153 -11.92 13.93 -5.15
CA PHE A 153 -12.21 13.29 -3.87
C PHE A 153 -12.21 11.78 -4.05
N ARG A 154 -11.44 11.08 -3.22
CA ARG A 154 -11.39 9.62 -3.20
C ARG A 154 -12.15 9.10 -1.99
N THR A 155 -13.29 8.45 -2.20
CA THR A 155 -14.09 7.83 -1.14
C THR A 155 -14.11 6.33 -1.33
N GLY A 156 -13.93 5.53 -0.27
CA GLY A 156 -13.89 4.09 -0.43
C GLY A 156 -14.22 3.29 0.82
N LEU A 157 -14.27 1.98 0.63
CA LEU A 157 -14.54 0.98 1.66
C LEU A 157 -13.67 -0.26 1.40
N GLU A 158 -12.94 -0.73 2.41
CA GLU A 158 -12.10 -1.94 2.36
C GLU A 158 -12.59 -2.95 3.40
N LEU A 159 -12.84 -4.19 2.97
CA LEU A 159 -13.05 -5.32 3.89
C LEU A 159 -11.77 -6.15 3.93
N ALA A 160 -11.17 -6.27 5.11
CA ALA A 160 -9.90 -6.96 5.29
C ALA A 160 -9.97 -8.11 6.30
N TYR A 161 -9.28 -9.20 5.96
CA TYR A 161 -9.02 -10.34 6.82
C TYR A 161 -7.63 -10.22 7.43
N LYS A 162 -7.54 -10.30 8.75
CA LYS A 162 -6.28 -10.32 9.50
C LYS A 162 -5.58 -11.66 9.31
N LEU A 163 -4.41 -11.62 8.67
CA LEU A 163 -3.54 -12.77 8.47
C LEU A 163 -2.70 -13.02 9.72
N SER A 164 -2.28 -11.96 10.40
CA SER A 164 -1.51 -11.99 11.64
C SER A 164 -1.88 -10.81 12.55
N ALA A 165 -1.16 -10.65 13.66
CA ALA A 165 -1.30 -9.47 14.52
C ALA A 165 -0.95 -8.16 13.79
N ASN A 166 -0.11 -8.22 12.76
CA ASN A 166 0.48 -7.05 12.11
C ASN A 166 0.26 -7.01 10.60
N SER A 167 -0.52 -7.93 10.03
CA SER A 167 -0.82 -7.93 8.60
C SER A 167 -2.26 -8.33 8.28
N ARG A 168 -2.79 -7.75 7.20
CA ARG A 168 -4.13 -8.03 6.68
C ARG A 168 -4.16 -8.01 5.16
N LEU A 169 -5.00 -8.86 4.59
CA LEU A 169 -5.34 -8.89 3.17
C LEU A 169 -6.77 -8.37 3.02
N GLY A 170 -7.00 -7.41 2.13
CA GLY A 170 -8.32 -6.80 1.96
C GLY A 170 -8.72 -6.62 0.51
N VAL A 171 -10.03 -6.62 0.29
CA VAL A 171 -10.64 -6.19 -0.97
C VAL A 171 -11.30 -4.84 -0.70
N GLY A 172 -11.01 -3.87 -1.55
CA GLY A 172 -11.54 -2.52 -1.42
C GLY A 172 -12.14 -2.02 -2.71
N GLY A 173 -13.17 -1.17 -2.57
CA GLY A 173 -13.69 -0.35 -3.65
C GLY A 173 -13.49 1.12 -3.32
N TYR A 174 -13.25 1.95 -4.32
CA TYR A 174 -13.26 3.39 -4.15
C TYR A 174 -13.73 4.12 -5.39
N HIS A 175 -14.22 5.34 -5.17
CA HIS A 175 -14.72 6.26 -6.18
C HIS A 175 -13.87 7.53 -6.17
N LEU A 176 -13.36 7.95 -7.33
CA LEU A 176 -12.78 9.29 -7.55
C LEU A 176 -13.82 10.18 -8.25
N SER A 177 -14.03 11.38 -7.73
CA SER A 177 -14.80 12.42 -8.42
C SER A 177 -14.54 13.83 -7.89
N ASN A 178 -14.73 14.83 -8.74
CA ASN A 178 -14.47 16.24 -8.39
C ASN A 178 -15.66 16.89 -7.69
N ALA A 179 -16.74 16.15 -7.42
CA ALA A 179 -17.95 16.64 -6.76
C ALA A 179 -18.56 17.92 -7.38
N GLY A 180 -18.33 18.16 -8.67
CA GLY A 180 -18.84 19.33 -9.39
C GLY A 180 -17.92 20.56 -9.31
N LEU A 181 -16.65 20.40 -8.92
CA LEU A 181 -15.64 21.48 -9.00
C LEU A 181 -15.33 21.89 -10.46
N ALA A 182 -15.61 21.01 -11.42
CA ALA A 182 -15.46 21.26 -12.85
C ALA A 182 -16.78 21.07 -13.61
N SER A 183 -16.80 21.51 -14.87
CA SER A 183 -17.97 21.37 -15.76
C SER A 183 -18.29 19.92 -16.14
N ARG A 184 -17.30 19.02 -16.05
CA ARG A 184 -17.45 17.58 -16.29
C ARG A 184 -17.01 16.84 -15.03
N ASN A 185 -17.72 15.78 -14.68
CA ASN A 185 -17.40 14.89 -13.58
C ASN A 185 -17.97 13.50 -13.88
N PRO A 186 -17.31 12.70 -14.74
CA PRO A 186 -17.76 11.34 -15.00
C PRO A 186 -17.60 10.46 -13.74
N GLY A 187 -16.59 10.80 -12.92
CA GLY A 187 -16.11 9.95 -11.84
C GLY A 187 -15.48 8.66 -12.36
N SER A 188 -14.83 7.91 -11.48
CA SER A 188 -14.32 6.57 -11.77
C SER A 188 -14.41 5.68 -10.54
N ASN A 189 -14.68 4.40 -10.74
CA ASN A 189 -14.75 3.40 -9.67
C ASN A 189 -13.66 2.35 -9.85
N SER A 190 -12.90 2.09 -8.79
CA SER A 190 -11.89 1.02 -8.77
C SER A 190 -12.27 -0.09 -7.80
N ILE A 191 -11.81 -1.31 -8.09
CA ILE A 191 -11.74 -2.43 -7.14
C ILE A 191 -10.28 -2.85 -7.01
N ILE A 192 -9.81 -3.00 -5.77
CA ILE A 192 -8.43 -3.37 -5.43
C ILE A 192 -8.38 -4.57 -4.48
N LEU A 193 -7.29 -5.33 -4.62
CA LEU A 193 -6.74 -6.17 -3.57
C LEU A 193 -5.63 -5.38 -2.88
N SER A 194 -5.65 -5.32 -1.55
CA SER A 194 -4.62 -4.66 -0.74
C SER A 194 -3.99 -5.63 0.25
N TYR A 195 -2.67 -5.54 0.39
CA TYR A 195 -1.93 -6.17 1.47
C TYR A 195 -1.32 -5.07 2.34
N ASN A 196 -1.71 -5.04 3.61
CA ASN A 196 -1.24 -4.06 4.57
C ASN A 196 -0.45 -4.75 5.67
N PHE A 197 0.75 -4.23 5.97
CA PHE A 197 1.60 -4.72 7.05
C PHE A 197 2.11 -3.56 7.91
N SER A 198 2.02 -3.73 9.22
CA SER A 198 2.54 -2.80 10.22
C SER A 198 3.96 -3.20 10.57
N PHE A 199 4.85 -2.23 10.62
CA PHE A 199 6.22 -2.41 11.08
C PHE A 199 6.33 -1.71 12.44
N GLY A 200 6.95 -2.38 13.42
CA GLY A 200 7.24 -1.74 14.69
C GLY A 200 8.04 -0.45 14.43
N GLY A 201 7.48 0.70 14.82
CA GLY A 201 8.06 1.99 14.46
C GLY A 201 9.50 2.14 14.94
N PHE A 202 10.35 2.75 14.11
CA PHE A 202 11.66 3.25 14.53
C PHE A 202 11.40 4.42 15.49
N LYS A 203 11.58 4.20 16.78
CA LYS A 203 11.58 5.27 17.78
C LYS A 203 12.99 5.81 17.98
#